data_AF-A0A838KFN1-F1
#
_entry.id   AF-A0A838KFN1-F1
#
_cell.length_a   1.000
_cell.length_b   1.000
_cell.length_c   1.000
_cell.angle_alpha   90.00
_cell.angle_beta   90.00
_cell.angle_gamma   90.00
#
_symmetry.space_group_name_H-M   'P 1'
#
loop_
_entity.id
_entity.type
_entity.pdbx_description
1 polymer ?
#
loop_
_entity_poly.entity_id
_entity_poly.type
_entity_poly.pdbx_seq_one_letter_code
_entity_poly.pdbx_strand_id
1 'polypeptide(L)' 'WGAAAAGAYILVTLANFAWLLPVLSAEVIPYAEWASRMWWKSWI' A
#
# COMPACT_ATOMS: atom_id res chain seq x y z
N TRP A 1 -11.27 13.23 20.35
CA TRP A 1 -10.28 12.16 20.11
C TRP A 1 -10.75 11.12 19.09
N GLY A 2 -11.97 10.59 19.17
CA GLY A 2 -12.48 9.58 18.21
C GLY A 2 -12.45 9.99 16.74
N ALA A 3 -12.84 11.22 16.41
CA ALA A 3 -12.79 11.73 15.03
C ALA A 3 -11.35 11.83 14.47
N ALA A 4 -10.40 12.22 15.31
CA ALA A 4 -8.98 12.31 14.90
C ALA A 4 -8.39 10.92 14.67
N ALA A 5 -8.71 9.94 15.52
CA ALA A 5 -8.28 8.56 15.34
C ALA A 5 -8.89 7.92 14.08
N ALA A 6 -10.18 8.14 13.84
CA ALA A 6 -10.86 7.66 12.64
C ALA A 6 -10.27 8.30 11.37
N GLY A 7 -10.01 9.61 11.38
CA GLY A 7 -9.37 10.30 10.27
C GLY A 7 -7.96 9.78 9.97
N ALA A 8 -7.14 9.59 11.00
CA ALA A 8 -5.80 9.02 10.84
C ALA A 8 -5.84 7.61 10.26
N TYR A 9 -6.77 6.76 10.72
CA TYR A 9 -6.93 5.40 10.21
C TYR A 9 -7.29 5.38 8.71
N ILE A 10 -8.21 6.24 8.28
CA ILE A 10 -8.60 6.35 6.88
C ILE A 10 -7.42 6.83 6.02
N LEU A 11 -6.66 7.83 6.48
CA LEU A 11 -5.49 8.34 5.76
C LEU A 11 -4.43 7.25 5.56
N VAL A 12 -4.14 6.45 6.60
CA VAL A 12 -3.20 5.33 6.50
C VAL A 12 -3.72 4.28 5.53
N THR A 13 -5.01 3.96 5.57
CA THR A 13 -5.64 3.00 4.65
C THR A 13 -5.55 3.46 3.19
N LEU A 14 -5.84 4.73 2.92
CA LEU A 14 -5.72 5.31 1.58
C LEU A 14 -4.28 5.33 1.08
N ALA A 15 -3.33 5.68 1.95
CA ALA A 15 -1.91 5.66 1.61
C ALA A 15 -1.41 4.25 1.26
N ASN A 16 -1.85 3.23 2.00
CA ASN A 16 -1.59 1.82 1.68
C ASN A 16 -2.13 1.44 0.30
N PHE A 17 -3.38 1.80 0.03
CA PHE A 17 -4.03 1.48 -1.24
C PHE A 17 -3.34 2.16 -2.42
N ALA A 18 -2.98 3.44 -2.27
CA ALA A 18 -2.21 4.17 -3.27
C ALA A 18 -0.82 3.55 -3.51
N TRP A 19 -0.13 3.10 -2.45
CA TRP A 19 1.17 2.44 -2.56
C TRP A 19 1.09 1.06 -3.22
N LEU A 20 0.00 0.32 -3.06
CA LEU A 20 -0.19 -0.99 -3.70
C LEU A 20 -0.90 -0.90 -5.06
N LEU A 21 -1.34 0.29 -5.47
CA LEU A 21 -2.15 0.48 -6.67
C LEU A 21 -1.54 -0.12 -7.94
N PRO A 22 -0.25 0.06 -8.26
CA PRO A 22 0.35 -0.53 -9.47
C PRO A 22 0.34 -2.06 -9.49
N VAL A 23 0.39 -2.68 -8.30
CA VAL A 23 0.26 -4.15 -8.17
C VAL A 23 -1.18 -4.57 -8.38
N LEU A 24 -2.15 -3.81 -7.86
CA LEU A 24 -3.59 -4.06 -8.01
C LEU A 24 -4.09 -3.81 -9.44
N SER A 25 -3.53 -2.82 -10.13
CA SER A 25 -3.82 -2.51 -11.54
C SER A 25 -3.06 -3.39 -12.53
N ALA A 26 -2.25 -4.34 -12.03
CA ALA A 26 -1.40 -5.21 -12.84
C ALA A 26 -0.49 -4.45 -13.81
N GLU A 27 0.01 -3.29 -13.39
CA GLU A 27 0.97 -2.51 -14.16
C GLU A 27 2.32 -3.22 -14.24
N VAL A 28 2.97 -3.09 -15.41
CA VAL A 28 4.31 -3.64 -15.63
C VAL A 28 5.34 -2.70 -15.00
N ILE A 29 5.74 -3.01 -13.77
CA ILE A 29 6.77 -2.30 -13.02
C ILE A 29 8.06 -3.11 -12.90
N PRO A 30 9.23 -2.48 -12.75
CA PRO A 30 10.49 -3.18 -12.51
C PRO A 30 10.44 -4.03 -11.24
N TYR A 31 11.13 -5.19 -11.24
CA TYR A 31 11.15 -6.11 -10.10
C TYR A 31 11.59 -5.45 -8.78
N ALA A 32 12.57 -4.54 -8.81
CA ALA A 32 13.02 -3.84 -7.61
C ALA A 32 11.92 -2.95 -6.99
N GLU A 33 11.08 -2.36 -7.84
CA GLU A 33 9.96 -1.52 -7.41
C GLU A 33 8.78 -2.37 -6.92
N TRP A 34 8.55 -3.52 -7.55
CA TRP A 34 7.61 -4.51 -7.04
C TRP A 34 8.05 -5.05 -5.67
N ALA A 35 9.31 -5.45 -5.53
CA ALA A 35 9.85 -6.01 -4.30
C ALA A 35 9.83 -5.02 -3.12
N SER A 36 9.97 -3.71 -3.37
CA SER A 36 9.84 -2.69 -2.32
C SER A 36 8.40 -2.52 -1.82
N ARG A 37 7.40 -2.94 -2.62
CA ARG A 37 5.98 -2.96 -2.25
C ARG A 37 5.60 -4.23 -1.48
N MET A 38 6.40 -5.30 -1.58
CA MET A 38 6.24 -6.53 -0.80
C MET A 38 6.78 -6.37 0.63
N TRP A 39 5.89 -6.06 1.57
CA TRP A 39 6.26 -5.83 2.96
C TRP A 39 6.69 -7.09 3.72
N TRP A 40 6.17 -8.24 3.31
CA TRP A 40 6.52 -9.52 3.90
C TRP A 40 7.07 -10.46 2.85
N LYS A 41 8.08 -11.25 3.23
CA LYS A 41 8.68 -12.25 2.35
C LYS A 41 7.69 -13.35 1.95
N SER A 42 6.61 -13.55 2.71
CA SER A 42 5.55 -14.51 2.40
C SER A 42 4.59 -14.04 1.29
N TRP A 43 4.71 -12.80 0.82
CA TRP A 43 3.90 -12.26 -0.28
C TRP A 43 4.48 -12.56 -1.67
N ILE A 44 5.68 -13.13 -1.71
CA ILE A 44 6.43 -13.49 -2.93
C ILE A 44 6.26 -14.98 -3.20
#